data_AF-A0A2N2YFE1-F1
#
_entry.id   AF-A0A2N2YFE1-F1
#
_cell.length_a   1.000
_cell.length_b   1.000
_cell.length_c   1.000
_cell.angle_alpha   90.00
_cell.angle_beta   90.00
_cell.angle_gamma   90.00
#
_symmetry.space_group_name_H-M   'P 1'
#
loop_
_entity.id
_entity.type
_entity.pdbx_description
1 polymer ?
#
loop_
_entity_poly.entity_id
_entity_poly.type
_entity_poly.pdbx_seq_one_letter_code
_entity_poly.pdbx_strand_id
1 'polypeptide(L)'
;MVDGGADLFLEYGFVEVAAADYSKESSKLHVEVYEMESPEKAWGIYSIRRPYSADKQFNSNNIAIGKGYTMAANSSFYYVISAQSKEVDPDDIYKLTEEITNEISNKTDADQSRLIRFTPGKYDCIFYGRAGFSSVYSLGASNFQGFIRGLAERKTKEEITIRLEYANLASALDDFKKFSSVAANNERFKLLEMDREKILISDRGKTKVLIQSDSSNLILHFFPADI
;
A
#
# COMPACT_ATOMS: atom_id res chain seq x y z
N MET A 1 4.62 -18.51 -12.47
CA MET A 1 4.71 -17.71 -11.24
C MET A 1 4.88 -16.26 -11.66
N VAL A 2 4.08 -15.36 -11.13
CA VAL A 2 4.19 -13.93 -11.44
C VAL A 2 5.22 -13.37 -10.45
N ASP A 3 6.44 -13.13 -10.93
CA ASP A 3 7.56 -12.61 -10.13
C ASP A 3 7.27 -11.24 -9.48
N GLY A 4 6.19 -10.55 -9.87
CA GLY A 4 5.81 -9.25 -9.30
C GLY A 4 5.36 -9.27 -7.84
N GLY A 5 5.09 -10.45 -7.27
CA GLY A 5 4.79 -10.57 -5.83
C GLY A 5 6.02 -10.31 -4.96
N ALA A 6 7.18 -10.86 -5.34
CA ALA A 6 8.42 -10.73 -4.58
C ALA A 6 8.98 -9.31 -4.65
N ASP A 7 8.94 -8.68 -5.83
CA ASP A 7 9.37 -7.29 -6.04
C ASP A 7 8.68 -6.32 -5.08
N LEU A 8 7.39 -6.54 -4.83
CA LEU A 8 6.63 -5.71 -3.89
C LEU A 8 7.27 -5.79 -2.50
N PHE A 9 7.47 -7.00 -1.95
CA PHE A 9 8.06 -7.16 -0.62
C PHE A 9 9.47 -6.56 -0.50
N LEU A 10 10.28 -6.64 -1.57
CA LEU A 10 11.61 -6.01 -1.58
C LEU A 10 11.54 -4.48 -1.47
N GLU A 11 10.55 -3.82 -2.08
CA GLU A 11 10.34 -2.37 -1.93
C GLU A 11 9.96 -1.96 -0.48
N TYR A 12 9.47 -2.92 0.31
CA TYR A 12 9.19 -2.77 1.73
C TYR A 12 10.31 -3.31 2.64
N GLY A 13 11.52 -3.52 2.11
CA GLY A 13 12.67 -3.89 2.93
C GLY A 13 12.47 -5.23 3.65
N PHE A 14 11.91 -6.21 2.94
CA PHE A 14 11.78 -7.59 3.40
C PHE A 14 13.10 -8.12 3.98
N VAL A 15 13.03 -8.68 5.19
CA VAL A 15 14.16 -9.31 5.89
C VAL A 15 14.05 -10.82 5.77
N GLU A 16 12.98 -11.40 6.33
CA GLU A 16 12.70 -12.83 6.28
C GLU A 16 11.22 -13.15 6.48
N VAL A 17 10.83 -14.40 6.24
CA VAL A 17 9.48 -14.91 6.49
C VAL A 17 9.54 -16.25 7.21
N ALA A 18 8.73 -16.38 8.27
CA ALA A 18 8.38 -17.66 8.86
C ALA A 18 6.99 -18.07 8.38
N ALA A 19 6.85 -19.30 7.88
CA ALA A 19 5.57 -19.85 7.45
C ALA A 19 5.30 -21.17 8.17
N ALA A 20 4.05 -21.36 8.62
CA ALA A 20 3.63 -22.57 9.32
C ALA A 20 2.16 -22.90 9.03
N ASP A 21 1.88 -24.20 8.94
CA ASP A 21 0.50 -24.69 8.91
C ASP A 21 0.04 -25.02 10.33
N TYR A 22 -1.11 -24.48 10.70
CA TYR A 22 -1.78 -24.75 11.96
C TYR A 22 -3.02 -25.60 11.71
N SER A 23 -3.15 -26.72 12.40
CA SER A 23 -4.30 -27.62 12.29
C SER A 23 -4.92 -27.88 13.65
N LYS A 24 -6.21 -27.58 13.79
CA LYS A 24 -7.01 -27.87 14.99
C LYS A 24 -8.38 -28.35 14.56
N GLU A 25 -8.71 -29.59 14.91
CA GLU A 25 -9.97 -30.24 14.51
C GLU A 25 -10.23 -30.14 12.99
N SER A 26 -11.28 -29.43 12.57
CA SER A 26 -11.62 -29.17 11.16
C SER A 26 -10.95 -27.91 10.59
N SER A 27 -10.43 -27.02 11.44
CA SER A 27 -9.75 -25.78 11.04
C SER A 27 -8.33 -26.08 10.57
N LYS A 28 -8.03 -25.77 9.31
CA LYS A 28 -6.67 -25.70 8.78
C LYS A 28 -6.35 -24.27 8.42
N LEU A 29 -5.30 -23.71 9.02
CA LEU A 29 -4.83 -22.36 8.80
C LEU A 29 -3.40 -22.40 8.28
N HIS A 30 -3.07 -21.46 7.41
CA HIS A 30 -1.70 -21.16 7.00
C HIS A 30 -1.34 -19.79 7.56
N VAL A 31 -0.20 -19.71 8.24
CA VAL A 31 0.32 -18.49 8.84
C VAL A 31 1.62 -18.12 8.15
N GLU A 32 1.73 -16.86 7.75
CA GLU A 32 2.96 -16.26 7.27
C GLU A 32 3.26 -15.03 8.13
N VAL A 33 4.46 -14.96 8.71
CA VAL A 33 4.95 -13.81 9.48
C VAL A 33 6.19 -13.28 8.79
N TYR A 34 6.06 -12.09 8.23
CA TYR A 34 7.12 -11.39 7.50
C TYR A 34 7.76 -10.35 8.40
N GLU A 35 9.08 -10.37 8.51
CA GLU A 35 9.85 -9.28 9.10
C GLU A 35 10.25 -8.27 8.01
N MET A 36 10.04 -6.99 8.30
CA MET A 36 10.44 -5.86 7.47
C MET A 36 11.52 -5.06 8.19
N GLU A 37 12.29 -4.27 7.44
CA GLU A 37 13.39 -3.46 8.01
C GLU A 37 12.93 -2.42 9.05
N SER A 38 11.65 -2.05 9.06
CA SER A 38 11.10 -1.09 10.02
C SER A 38 9.59 -1.20 10.20
N PRO A 39 9.03 -0.64 11.30
CA PRO A 39 7.59 -0.60 11.50
C PRO A 39 6.82 0.17 10.43
N GLU A 40 7.41 1.22 9.86
CA GLU A 40 6.78 1.98 8.76
C GLU A 40 6.60 1.07 7.52
N LYS A 41 7.61 0.24 7.21
CA LYS A 41 7.55 -0.67 6.07
C LYS A 41 6.56 -1.81 6.29
N ALA A 42 6.53 -2.40 7.48
CA ALA A 42 5.54 -3.41 7.87
C ALA A 42 4.11 -2.87 7.77
N TRP A 43 3.88 -1.65 8.26
CA TRP A 43 2.60 -0.99 8.09
C TRP A 43 2.31 -0.67 6.61
N GLY A 44 3.31 -0.25 5.84
CA GLY A 44 3.18 0.08 4.43
C GLY A 44 2.68 -1.09 3.58
N ILE A 45 3.32 -2.28 3.70
CA ILE A 45 2.89 -3.47 2.95
C ILE A 45 1.49 -3.92 3.39
N TYR A 46 1.20 -3.84 4.69
CA TYR A 46 -0.13 -4.09 5.23
C TYR A 46 -1.16 -3.14 4.61
N SER A 47 -0.85 -1.85 4.53
CA SER A 47 -1.75 -0.82 3.99
C SER A 47 -2.08 -1.00 2.52
N ILE A 48 -1.16 -1.56 1.73
CA ILE A 48 -1.39 -1.90 0.31
C ILE A 48 -2.18 -3.19 0.15
N ARG A 49 -1.86 -4.21 0.94
CA ARG A 49 -2.43 -5.56 0.75
C ARG A 49 -3.77 -5.74 1.44
N ARG A 50 -4.06 -4.97 2.50
CA ARG A 50 -5.33 -5.06 3.19
C ARG A 50 -6.46 -4.64 2.25
N PRO A 51 -7.55 -5.42 2.15
CA PRO A 51 -8.68 -5.04 1.33
C PRO A 51 -9.42 -3.85 1.93
N TYR A 52 -9.81 -2.90 1.08
CA TYR A 52 -10.56 -1.69 1.48
C TYR A 52 -11.84 -1.98 2.27
N SER A 53 -12.48 -3.14 2.06
CA SER A 53 -13.66 -3.55 2.84
C SER A 53 -13.35 -3.86 4.30
N ALA A 54 -12.11 -4.27 4.60
CA ALA A 54 -11.66 -4.55 5.96
C ALA A 54 -11.40 -3.25 6.74
N ASP A 55 -11.25 -2.09 6.07
CA ASP A 55 -11.08 -0.79 6.72
C ASP A 55 -12.30 -0.39 7.59
N LYS A 56 -13.47 -1.03 7.40
CA LYS A 56 -14.67 -0.79 8.22
C LYS A 56 -14.71 -1.57 9.54
N GLN A 57 -13.77 -2.50 9.76
CA GLN A 57 -13.65 -3.29 10.99
C GLN A 57 -12.32 -3.05 11.70
N PHE A 58 -11.70 -1.88 11.48
CA PHE A 58 -10.50 -1.48 12.20
C PHE A 58 -10.74 -1.55 13.71
N ASN A 59 -10.08 -2.49 14.38
CA ASN A 59 -9.68 -2.25 15.76
C ASN A 59 -8.43 -1.35 15.73
N SER A 60 -8.12 -0.70 16.84
CA SER A 60 -6.98 0.21 17.01
C SER A 60 -5.59 -0.43 16.76
N ASN A 61 -5.52 -1.71 16.37
CA ASN A 61 -4.30 -2.52 16.41
C ASN A 61 -3.80 -2.92 15.01
N ASN A 62 -4.19 -2.22 13.94
CA ASN A 62 -3.80 -2.53 12.55
C ASN A 62 -4.11 -3.97 12.13
N ILE A 63 -5.32 -4.45 12.45
CA ILE A 63 -5.79 -5.80 12.10
C ILE A 63 -6.95 -5.69 11.11
N ALA A 64 -6.82 -6.37 9.98
CA ALA A 64 -7.84 -6.52 8.96
C ALA A 64 -8.38 -7.96 8.99
N ILE A 65 -9.65 -8.11 9.35
CA ILE A 65 -10.33 -9.42 9.40
C ILE A 65 -11.25 -9.56 8.20
N GLY A 66 -11.15 -10.69 7.51
CA GLY A 66 -12.05 -11.06 6.43
C GLY A 66 -12.58 -12.48 6.57
N LYS A 67 -13.35 -12.93 5.57
CA LYS A 67 -13.90 -14.29 5.58
C LYS A 67 -12.78 -15.31 5.36
N GLY A 68 -12.33 -15.94 6.44
CA GLY A 68 -11.28 -16.97 6.40
C GLY A 68 -9.87 -16.40 6.30
N TYR A 69 -9.63 -15.14 6.64
CA TYR A 69 -8.28 -14.63 6.77
C TYR A 69 -8.20 -13.45 7.75
N THR A 70 -7.00 -13.23 8.29
CA THR A 70 -6.61 -12.00 8.97
C THR A 70 -5.29 -11.52 8.39
N MET A 71 -5.14 -10.20 8.25
CA MET A 71 -3.86 -9.55 8.00
C MET A 71 -3.60 -8.55 9.10
N ALA A 72 -2.36 -8.40 9.54
CA ALA A 72 -2.03 -7.40 10.54
C ALA A 72 -0.59 -6.91 10.42
N ALA A 73 -0.34 -5.73 10.98
CA ALA A 73 1.00 -5.19 11.14
C ALA A 73 1.25 -4.78 12.60
N ASN A 74 2.33 -5.30 13.18
CA ASN A 74 2.75 -4.97 14.53
C ASN A 74 4.28 -4.91 14.59
N SER A 75 4.81 -3.82 15.15
CA SER A 75 6.23 -3.47 15.09
C SER A 75 6.75 -3.59 13.64
N SER A 76 7.93 -4.16 13.44
CA SER A 76 8.51 -4.47 12.14
C SER A 76 7.89 -5.70 11.44
N PHE A 77 6.80 -6.27 11.94
CA PHE A 77 6.21 -7.49 11.40
C PHE A 77 4.88 -7.23 10.67
N TYR A 78 4.71 -7.90 9.54
CA TYR A 78 3.45 -8.03 8.81
C TYR A 78 3.10 -9.50 8.75
N TYR A 79 1.87 -9.88 9.10
CA TYR A 79 1.47 -11.28 9.11
C TYR A 79 0.11 -11.50 8.48
N VAL A 80 -0.03 -12.69 7.89
CA VAL A 80 -1.22 -13.17 7.21
C VAL A 80 -1.58 -14.53 7.78
N ILE A 81 -2.82 -14.66 8.22
CA ILE A 81 -3.42 -15.94 8.61
C ILE A 81 -4.52 -16.22 7.60
N SER A 82 -4.50 -17.39 6.97
CA SER A 82 -5.48 -17.74 5.92
C SER A 82 -6.01 -19.16 6.10
N ALA A 83 -7.31 -19.33 5.86
CA ALA A 83 -7.97 -20.62 5.86
C ALA A 83 -7.51 -21.49 4.68
N GLN A 84 -7.09 -22.71 5.00
CA GLN A 84 -6.80 -23.78 4.04
C GLN A 84 -7.97 -24.77 3.92
N SER A 85 -8.88 -24.78 4.89
CA SER A 85 -10.12 -25.56 4.86
C SER A 85 -11.33 -24.72 4.46
N LYS A 86 -12.37 -25.37 3.93
CA LYS A 86 -13.65 -24.71 3.56
C LYS A 86 -14.40 -24.16 4.77
N GLU A 87 -14.28 -24.86 5.89
CA GLU A 87 -14.83 -24.47 7.18
C GLU A 87 -13.66 -24.19 8.11
N VAL A 88 -13.68 -22.98 8.68
CA VAL A 88 -12.75 -22.53 9.70
C VAL A 88 -13.59 -21.78 10.72
N ASP A 89 -13.41 -22.12 11.99
CA ASP A 89 -14.00 -21.35 13.08
C ASP A 89 -13.35 -19.95 13.11
N PRO A 90 -14.11 -18.85 12.94
CA PRO A 90 -13.58 -17.50 13.06
C PRO A 90 -12.82 -17.26 14.38
N ASP A 91 -13.21 -17.93 15.46
CA ASP A 91 -12.55 -17.82 16.76
C ASP A 91 -11.13 -18.38 16.75
N ASP A 92 -10.85 -19.41 15.95
CA ASP A 92 -9.50 -19.96 15.82
C ASP A 92 -8.56 -18.96 15.13
N ILE A 93 -9.04 -18.28 14.07
CA ILE A 93 -8.27 -17.20 13.42
C ILE A 93 -8.02 -16.05 14.40
N TYR A 94 -9.05 -15.64 15.15
CA TYR A 94 -8.92 -14.53 16.10
C TYR A 94 -7.92 -14.85 17.21
N LYS A 95 -8.02 -16.02 17.85
CA LYS A 95 -7.09 -16.45 18.91
C LYS A 95 -5.65 -16.50 18.42
N LEU A 96 -5.42 -17.10 17.24
CA LEU A 96 -4.08 -17.17 16.67
C LEU A 96 -3.54 -15.78 16.31
N THR A 97 -4.40 -14.87 15.84
CA THR A 97 -4.03 -13.46 15.62
C THR A 97 -3.58 -12.82 16.93
N GLU A 98 -4.34 -12.98 18.01
CA GLU A 98 -4.01 -12.42 19.33
C GLU A 98 -2.70 -12.98 19.89
N GLU A 99 -2.51 -14.30 19.81
CA GLU A 99 -1.29 -14.97 20.27
C GLU A 99 -0.04 -14.43 19.55
N ILE A 100 -0.07 -14.35 18.22
CA ILE A 100 1.03 -13.79 17.43
C ILE A 100 1.27 -12.32 17.78
N THR A 101 0.19 -11.53 17.90
CA THR A 101 0.27 -10.11 18.22
C THR A 101 0.92 -9.89 19.58
N ASN A 102 0.53 -10.68 20.59
CA ASN A 102 1.07 -10.60 21.94
C ASN A 102 2.53 -11.05 21.99
N GLU A 103 2.87 -12.14 21.31
CA GLU A 103 4.25 -12.64 21.25
C GLU A 103 5.21 -11.61 20.63
N ILE A 104 4.80 -10.96 19.54
CA ILE A 104 5.57 -9.87 18.91
C ILE A 104 5.69 -8.68 19.86
N SER A 105 4.60 -8.28 20.51
CA SER A 105 4.58 -7.13 21.42
C SER A 105 5.44 -7.35 22.66
N ASN A 106 5.55 -8.58 23.16
CA ASN A 106 6.38 -8.92 24.32
C ASN A 106 7.87 -8.97 23.99
N LYS A 107 8.23 -9.27 22.73
CA LYS A 107 9.64 -9.38 22.27
C LYS A 107 10.23 -8.09 21.75
N THR A 108 9.38 -7.15 21.38
CA THR A 108 9.81 -5.84 20.87
C THR A 108 9.56 -4.81 21.95
N ASP A 109 10.47 -3.84 22.12
CA ASP A 109 10.25 -2.65 22.98
C ASP A 109 9.19 -1.74 22.34
N ALA A 110 8.03 -2.30 22.03
CA ALA A 110 7.09 -1.83 21.05
C ALA A 110 6.65 -0.39 21.35
N ASP A 111 7.27 0.56 20.67
CA ASP A 111 6.78 1.93 20.62
C ASP A 111 5.56 1.96 19.70
N GLN A 112 4.45 1.37 20.18
CA GLN A 112 3.15 1.37 19.50
C GLN A 112 2.74 2.80 19.11
N SER A 113 3.26 3.82 19.80
CA SER A 113 3.04 5.24 19.45
C SER A 113 3.55 5.60 18.05
N ARG A 114 4.58 4.92 17.51
CA ARG A 114 5.05 5.12 16.13
C ARG A 114 4.09 4.54 15.12
N LEU A 115 3.51 3.37 15.39
CA LEU A 115 2.46 2.79 14.53
C LEU A 115 1.18 3.63 14.56
N ILE A 116 0.88 4.28 15.69
CA ILE A 116 -0.25 5.23 15.80
C ILE A 116 -0.06 6.44 14.86
N ARG A 117 1.19 6.81 14.52
CA ARG A 117 1.44 7.86 13.50
C ARG A 117 1.16 7.39 12.08
N PHE A 118 1.15 6.08 11.86
CA PHE A 118 0.89 5.47 10.57
C PHE A 118 -0.54 4.95 10.45
N THR A 119 -1.29 4.74 11.56
CA THR A 119 -2.73 4.44 11.51
C THR A 119 -3.52 5.49 10.73
N PRO A 120 -4.70 5.13 10.19
CA PRO A 120 -5.51 6.03 9.37
C PRO A 120 -5.91 7.28 10.16
N GLY A 121 -5.18 8.37 9.95
CA GLY A 121 -5.54 9.72 10.42
C GLY A 121 -5.49 10.77 9.31
N LYS A 122 -4.74 10.51 8.23
CA LYS A 122 -4.62 11.37 7.04
C LYS A 122 -4.37 10.60 5.73
N TYR A 123 -3.68 9.47 5.78
CA TYR A 123 -3.37 8.65 4.60
C TYR A 123 -3.84 7.22 4.84
N ASP A 124 -4.43 6.61 3.82
CA ASP A 124 -4.89 5.22 3.86
C ASP A 124 -3.73 4.25 3.60
N CYS A 125 -2.71 4.72 2.87
CA CYS A 125 -1.66 3.88 2.35
C CYS A 125 -0.31 4.60 2.26
N ILE A 126 0.75 3.86 2.61
CA ILE A 126 2.14 4.20 2.34
C ILE A 126 2.70 3.16 1.38
N PHE A 127 3.39 3.62 0.34
CA PHE A 127 4.02 2.76 -0.63
C PHE A 127 5.40 3.25 -1.07
N TYR A 128 6.14 2.32 -1.66
CA TYR A 128 7.50 2.54 -2.13
C TYR A 128 7.62 1.94 -3.52
N GLY A 129 8.54 2.48 -4.31
CA GLY A 129 8.89 1.93 -5.60
C GLY A 129 7.74 1.75 -6.59
N ARG A 130 8.07 1.11 -7.71
CA ARG A 130 7.16 1.00 -8.86
C ARG A 130 6.06 -0.01 -8.61
N ALA A 131 6.35 -1.11 -7.91
CA ALA A 131 5.34 -2.14 -7.62
C ALA A 131 4.31 -1.58 -6.62
N GLY A 132 4.75 -0.93 -5.56
CA GLY A 132 3.88 -0.27 -4.58
C GLY A 132 2.99 0.80 -5.23
N PHE A 133 3.53 1.68 -6.09
CA PHE A 133 2.71 2.64 -6.83
C PHE A 133 1.66 1.93 -7.69
N SER A 134 2.05 0.88 -8.41
CA SER A 134 1.14 0.11 -9.28
C SER A 134 0.00 -0.55 -8.53
N SER A 135 0.20 -0.89 -7.26
CA SER A 135 -0.84 -1.40 -6.36
C SER A 135 -1.84 -0.34 -5.91
N VAL A 136 -1.44 0.95 -5.92
CA VAL A 136 -2.38 2.07 -5.65
C VAL A 136 -3.11 2.49 -6.91
N TYR A 137 -2.36 2.80 -7.96
CA TYR A 137 -2.85 3.19 -9.28
C TYR A 137 -1.81 2.88 -10.36
N SER A 138 -2.21 2.26 -11.48
CA SER A 138 -1.27 1.94 -12.56
C SER A 138 -1.38 2.92 -13.71
N LEU A 139 -0.37 3.77 -13.92
CA LEU A 139 -0.21 4.59 -15.13
C LEU A 139 0.50 3.82 -16.27
N GLY A 140 0.76 2.52 -16.08
CA GLY A 140 1.40 1.64 -17.07
C GLY A 140 2.92 1.65 -16.96
N ALA A 141 3.63 1.54 -18.09
CA ALA A 141 5.10 1.60 -18.12
C ALA A 141 5.66 2.98 -17.72
N SER A 142 4.79 3.98 -17.60
CA SER A 142 5.11 5.38 -17.37
C SER A 142 5.05 5.80 -15.90
N ASN A 143 5.16 4.86 -14.97
CA ASN A 143 5.12 5.17 -13.55
C ASN A 143 6.35 6.00 -13.15
N PHE A 144 6.15 6.83 -12.12
CA PHE A 144 7.20 7.55 -11.41
C PHE A 144 8.18 6.57 -10.77
N GLN A 145 9.46 6.90 -10.75
CA GLN A 145 10.53 5.98 -10.30
C GLN A 145 11.49 6.65 -9.30
N GLY A 146 11.60 7.98 -9.31
CA GLY A 146 12.56 8.70 -8.49
C GLY A 146 12.11 9.00 -7.07
N PHE A 147 10.87 8.66 -6.71
CA PHE A 147 10.32 8.96 -5.40
C PHE A 147 10.83 7.97 -4.34
N ILE A 148 11.05 8.46 -3.13
CA ILE A 148 11.51 7.66 -1.99
C ILE A 148 10.35 7.12 -1.16
N ARG A 149 9.18 7.75 -1.23
CA ARG A 149 7.96 7.35 -0.54
C ARG A 149 6.72 7.91 -1.21
N GLY A 150 5.65 7.14 -1.23
CA GLY A 150 4.33 7.56 -1.69
C GLY A 150 3.31 7.47 -0.57
N LEU A 151 2.45 8.49 -0.47
CA LEU A 151 1.35 8.57 0.50
C LEU A 151 0.04 8.70 -0.29
N ALA A 152 -0.90 7.78 -0.09
CA ALA A 152 -2.20 7.82 -0.76
C ALA A 152 -3.35 8.05 0.23
N GLU A 153 -4.27 8.92 -0.16
CA GLU A 153 -5.52 9.23 0.52
C GLU A 153 -6.67 8.98 -0.47
N ARG A 154 -7.57 8.04 -0.13
CA ARG A 154 -8.73 7.67 -0.92
C ARG A 154 -9.96 8.29 -0.29
N LYS A 155 -10.51 9.33 -0.93
CA LYS A 155 -11.80 9.90 -0.50
C LYS A 155 -12.96 9.00 -0.90
N THR A 156 -12.85 8.37 -2.08
CA THR A 156 -13.81 7.38 -2.57
C THR A 156 -13.06 6.27 -3.30
N LYS A 157 -13.78 5.28 -3.85
CA LYS A 157 -13.16 4.25 -4.72
C LYS A 157 -12.54 4.84 -6.00
N GLU A 158 -12.98 6.01 -6.42
CA GLU A 158 -12.63 6.63 -7.71
C GLU A 158 -11.86 7.95 -7.54
N GLU A 159 -11.86 8.53 -6.34
CA GLU A 159 -11.13 9.75 -6.00
C GLU A 159 -9.98 9.44 -5.04
N ILE A 160 -8.75 9.65 -5.53
CA ILE A 160 -7.51 9.33 -4.81
C ILE A 160 -6.57 10.54 -4.93
N THR A 161 -5.93 10.93 -3.84
CA THR A 161 -4.79 11.84 -3.86
C THR A 161 -3.54 11.07 -3.49
N ILE A 162 -2.50 11.17 -4.30
CA ILE A 162 -1.19 10.58 -4.06
C ILE A 162 -0.15 11.70 -3.94
N ARG A 163 0.60 11.71 -2.84
CA ARG A 163 1.82 12.50 -2.70
C ARG A 163 3.02 11.58 -2.91
N LEU A 164 3.83 11.87 -3.91
CA LEU A 164 5.13 11.26 -4.12
C LEU A 164 6.20 12.17 -3.53
N GLU A 165 6.92 11.70 -2.53
CA GLU A 165 8.00 12.41 -1.85
C GLU A 165 9.33 12.02 -2.48
N TYR A 166 10.15 13.02 -2.81
CA TYR A 166 11.48 12.83 -3.40
C TYR A 166 12.56 13.33 -2.45
N ALA A 167 13.77 12.80 -2.59
CA ALA A 167 14.91 13.24 -1.80
C ALA A 167 15.26 14.73 -1.99
N ASN A 168 14.91 15.31 -3.16
CA ASN A 168 15.15 16.71 -3.49
C ASN A 168 14.26 17.18 -4.65
N LEU A 169 14.15 18.50 -4.81
CA LEU A 169 13.41 19.16 -5.88
C LEU A 169 13.88 18.72 -7.28
N ALA A 170 15.19 18.55 -7.48
CA ALA A 170 15.73 18.18 -8.79
C ALA A 170 15.19 16.82 -9.27
N SER A 171 15.09 15.85 -8.35
CA SER A 171 14.57 14.50 -8.64
C SER A 171 13.07 14.53 -8.93
N ALA A 172 12.30 15.34 -8.18
CA ALA A 172 10.87 15.53 -8.44
C ALA A 172 10.63 16.17 -9.83
N LEU A 173 11.41 17.20 -10.18
CA LEU A 173 11.29 17.88 -11.47
C LEU A 173 11.73 16.99 -12.64
N ASP A 174 12.71 16.12 -12.46
CA ASP A 174 13.14 15.16 -13.48
C ASP A 174 12.01 14.17 -13.81
N ASP A 175 11.40 13.58 -12.79
CA ASP A 175 10.25 12.68 -12.94
C ASP A 175 9.02 13.38 -13.53
N PHE A 176 8.74 14.63 -13.12
CA PHE A 176 7.69 15.46 -13.73
C PHE A 176 7.94 15.66 -15.22
N LYS A 177 9.14 16.08 -15.64
CA LYS A 177 9.50 16.31 -17.05
C LYS A 177 9.43 15.03 -17.89
N LYS A 178 9.90 13.91 -17.34
CA LYS A 178 9.79 12.59 -17.98
C LYS A 178 8.32 12.26 -18.21
N PHE A 179 7.47 12.43 -17.20
CA PHE A 179 6.04 12.17 -17.34
C PHE A 179 5.36 13.14 -18.30
N SER A 180 5.70 14.44 -18.32
CA SER A 180 5.18 15.39 -19.32
C SER A 180 5.44 14.92 -20.75
N SER A 181 6.65 14.39 -21.00
CA SER A 181 7.03 13.87 -22.31
C SER A 181 6.21 12.63 -22.70
N VAL A 182 5.93 11.74 -21.74
CA VAL A 182 5.04 10.60 -21.96
C VAL A 182 3.60 11.06 -22.21
N ALA A 183 3.08 11.96 -21.37
CA ALA A 183 1.70 12.43 -21.43
C ALA A 183 1.35 13.06 -22.79
N ALA A 184 2.32 13.73 -23.43
CA ALA A 184 2.15 14.34 -24.74
C ALA A 184 2.19 13.33 -25.91
N ASN A 185 2.81 12.16 -25.74
CA ASN A 185 3.13 11.24 -26.84
C ASN A 185 2.52 9.84 -26.69
N ASN A 186 1.74 9.58 -25.64
CA ASN A 186 1.19 8.25 -25.35
C ASN A 186 -0.31 8.21 -25.65
N GLU A 187 -0.73 7.33 -26.56
CA GLU A 187 -2.13 7.16 -26.98
C GLU A 187 -3.09 6.81 -25.84
N ARG A 188 -2.58 6.27 -24.72
CA ARG A 188 -3.35 5.99 -23.50
C ARG A 188 -3.93 7.28 -22.90
N PHE A 189 -3.20 8.38 -23.02
CA PHE A 189 -3.50 9.64 -22.35
C PHE A 189 -4.04 10.65 -23.34
N LYS A 190 -5.17 11.26 -23.01
CA LYS A 190 -5.62 12.50 -23.65
C LYS A 190 -5.12 13.68 -22.82
N LEU A 191 -4.13 14.40 -23.31
CA LEU A 191 -3.64 15.64 -22.68
C LEU A 191 -4.76 16.70 -22.74
N LEU A 192 -5.13 17.23 -21.58
CA LEU A 192 -6.15 18.26 -21.45
C LEU A 192 -5.53 19.64 -21.16
N GLU A 193 -4.50 19.67 -20.32
CA GLU A 193 -3.76 20.87 -19.97
C GLU A 193 -2.31 20.51 -19.61
N MET A 194 -1.36 21.38 -19.94
CA MET A 194 0.03 21.24 -19.52
C MET A 194 0.71 22.60 -19.49
N ASP A 195 1.36 22.90 -18.37
CA ASP A 195 2.26 24.04 -18.21
C ASP A 195 3.51 23.62 -17.42
N ARG A 196 4.23 24.61 -16.85
CA ARG A 196 5.48 24.36 -16.10
C ARG A 196 5.26 23.72 -14.74
N GLU A 197 4.07 23.84 -14.16
CA GLU A 197 3.75 23.46 -12.78
C GLU A 197 2.68 22.36 -12.71
N LYS A 198 1.89 22.17 -13.77
CA LYS A 198 0.84 21.17 -13.82
C LYS A 198 0.70 20.42 -15.14
N ILE A 199 0.19 19.20 -15.04
CA ILE A 199 -0.25 18.36 -16.15
C ILE A 199 -1.66 17.84 -15.79
N LEU A 200 -2.62 18.04 -16.67
CA LEU A 200 -3.94 17.42 -16.58
C LEU A 200 -4.14 16.48 -17.78
N ILE A 201 -4.37 15.22 -17.49
CA ILE A 201 -4.67 14.19 -18.49
C ILE A 201 -6.01 13.52 -18.20
N SER A 202 -6.61 12.95 -19.25
CA SER A 202 -7.59 11.88 -19.10
C SER A 202 -6.92 10.54 -19.43
N ASP A 203 -6.93 9.63 -18.46
CA ASP A 203 -6.45 8.25 -18.61
C ASP A 203 -7.59 7.36 -19.09
N ARG A 204 -7.43 6.80 -20.31
CA ARG A 204 -8.42 5.92 -20.97
C ARG A 204 -9.84 6.49 -21.05
N GLY A 205 -9.99 7.82 -21.01
CA GLY A 205 -11.29 8.49 -21.03
C GLY A 205 -12.14 8.34 -19.77
N LYS A 206 -11.62 7.70 -18.71
CA LYS A 206 -12.40 7.35 -17.49
C LYS A 206 -11.98 8.13 -16.27
N THR A 207 -10.69 8.38 -16.12
CA THR A 207 -10.13 9.05 -14.94
C THR A 207 -9.38 10.29 -15.40
N LYS A 208 -9.65 11.43 -14.78
CA LYS A 208 -8.79 12.61 -14.89
C LYS A 208 -7.69 12.51 -13.85
N VAL A 209 -6.47 12.87 -14.26
CA VAL A 209 -5.29 12.89 -13.38
C VAL A 209 -4.66 14.28 -13.49
N LEU A 210 -4.71 15.03 -12.40
CA LEU A 210 -4.00 16.29 -12.22
C LEU A 210 -2.69 16.00 -11.49
N ILE A 211 -1.57 16.41 -12.07
CA ILE A 211 -0.23 16.21 -11.53
C ILE A 211 0.39 17.58 -11.33
N GLN A 212 0.85 17.88 -10.12
CA GLN A 212 1.44 19.17 -9.76
C GLN A 212 2.74 18.99 -9.00
N SER A 213 3.71 19.85 -9.27
CA SER A 213 4.93 19.93 -8.45
C SER A 213 4.69 20.78 -7.20
N ASP A 214 5.08 20.29 -6.04
CA ASP A 214 5.12 21.04 -4.78
C ASP A 214 6.44 20.76 -4.06
N SER A 215 7.39 21.70 -4.20
CA SER A 215 8.74 21.56 -3.62
C SER A 215 9.40 20.24 -4.06
N SER A 216 9.87 19.41 -3.13
CA SER A 216 10.42 18.08 -3.43
C SER A 216 9.36 16.99 -3.59
N ASN A 217 8.11 17.35 -3.92
CA ASN A 217 7.00 16.41 -4.05
C ASN A 217 6.29 16.56 -5.39
N LEU A 218 5.68 15.47 -5.84
CA LEU A 218 4.63 15.51 -6.86
C LEU A 218 3.31 15.11 -6.21
N ILE A 219 2.27 15.93 -6.44
CA ILE A 219 0.92 15.67 -5.99
C ILE A 219 0.08 15.24 -7.20
N LEU A 220 -0.53 14.07 -7.10
CA LEU A 220 -1.37 13.48 -8.14
C LEU A 220 -2.79 13.37 -7.59
N HIS A 221 -3.73 14.04 -8.22
CA HIS A 221 -5.15 13.94 -7.91
C HIS A 221 -5.86 13.17 -9.02
N PHE A 222 -6.43 12.03 -8.65
CA PHE A 222 -7.22 11.16 -9.52
C PHE A 222 -8.70 11.37 -9.20
N PHE A 223 -9.51 11.62 -10.22
CA PHE A 223 -10.94 11.83 -10.06
C PHE A 223 -11.70 11.37 -11.32
N PRO A 224 -13.01 11.07 -11.22
CA PRO A 224 -13.80 10.66 -12.38
C PRO A 224 -13.74 11.70 -13.50
N ALA A 225 -13.71 11.25 -14.75
CA ALA A 225 -14.03 12.15 -15.85
C ALA A 225 -15.50 12.57 -15.73
N ASP A 226 -15.79 13.88 -15.88
CA ASP A 226 -17.17 14.36 -15.95
C ASP A 226 -17.92 13.58 -17.04
N ILE A 227 -19.07 13.01 -16.67
CA ILE A 227 -19.97 12.25 -17.56
C ILE A 227 -20.64 13.20 -18.55
#